data_AF-A0A0F8ZT63-F1
#
_entry.id   AF-A0A0F8ZT63-F1
#
_cell.length_a   1.000
_cell.length_b   1.000
_cell.length_c   1.000
_cell.angle_alpha   90.00
_cell.angle_beta   90.00
_cell.angle_gamma   90.00
#
_symmetry.space_group_name_H-M   'P 1'
#
loop_
_entity.id
_entity.type
_entity.pdbx_description
1 polymer ?
#
loop_
_entity_poly.entity_id
_entity_poly.type
_entity_poly.pdbx_seq_one_letter_code
_entity_poly.pdbx_strand_id
1 'polypeptide(L)'
;VTNSAVIGTAMESDESGWVHLENLFTVPATCEEVQVWAESQAVSDVTYWDHITLWPTRDQGIDLPSFLEFVYDVKSLFYLPVGTGLTGSTNVSAYRINESTPQLYAHYQRERDDTGVVSARFYVEGRKPSNALWLKGRKPYPAFAGATDALKDADTTQAHKNVVVNMTAASILDDLALDATEAEKPALARGLQERALLLRHEIQHILANMTPPVPKKITTPFTRKRV
;
A
#
# COMPACT_ATOMS: atom_id res chain seq x y z
N VAL A 1 22.56 -6.27 -33.24
CA VAL A 1 22.81 -4.88 -32.82
C VAL A 1 23.31 -4.95 -31.39
N THR A 2 24.60 -4.71 -31.16
CA THR A 2 25.21 -4.68 -29.83
C THR A 2 25.42 -3.23 -29.44
N ASN A 3 24.32 -2.52 -29.20
CA ASN A 3 24.36 -1.16 -28.64
C ASN A 3 24.20 -1.26 -27.11
N SER A 4 25.22 -1.77 -26.42
CA SER A 4 25.31 -1.58 -24.97
C SER A 4 26.11 -0.29 -24.71
N ALA A 5 25.40 0.76 -24.27
CA ALA A 5 26.05 1.94 -23.72
C ALA A 5 26.13 1.77 -22.20
N VAL A 6 27.30 2.00 -21.60
CA VAL A 6 27.41 2.05 -20.14
C VAL A 6 26.66 3.28 -19.64
N ILE A 7 25.62 3.06 -18.84
CA ILE A 7 24.80 4.13 -18.29
C ILE A 7 25.41 4.56 -16.96
N GLY A 8 26.30 5.54 -17.00
CA GLY A 8 26.88 6.19 -15.82
C GLY A 8 28.14 5.55 -15.24
N THR A 9 28.43 5.84 -13.98
CA THR A 9 29.61 5.34 -13.24
C THR A 9 29.23 4.09 -12.45
N ALA A 10 30.05 3.04 -12.54
CA ALA A 10 29.90 1.84 -11.72
C ALA A 10 29.91 2.19 -10.23
N MET A 11 29.04 1.51 -9.46
CA MET A 11 29.02 1.60 -8.01
C MET A 11 29.88 0.48 -7.46
N GLU A 12 30.81 0.81 -6.58
CA GLU A 12 31.88 -0.11 -6.20
C GLU A 12 32.22 0.02 -4.72
N SER A 13 32.63 -1.10 -4.12
CA SER A 13 33.08 -1.16 -2.73
C SER A 13 34.06 -2.31 -2.56
N ASP A 14 35.19 -2.06 -1.90
CA ASP A 14 36.17 -3.06 -1.45
C ASP A 14 35.93 -3.55 -0.01
N GLU A 15 34.93 -2.97 0.67
CA GLU A 15 34.60 -3.31 2.06
C GLU A 15 33.99 -4.70 2.20
N SER A 16 34.40 -5.42 3.26
CA SER A 16 33.82 -6.70 3.63
C SER A 16 32.52 -6.53 4.42
N GLY A 17 31.50 -7.31 4.07
CA GLY A 17 30.19 -7.29 4.74
C GLY A 17 29.10 -6.70 3.86
N TRP A 18 27.97 -6.34 4.46
CA TRP A 18 26.87 -5.74 3.73
C TRP A 18 27.09 -4.24 3.52
N VAL A 19 26.97 -3.81 2.27
CA VAL A 19 27.16 -2.42 1.84
C VAL A 19 25.94 -1.99 1.03
N HIS A 20 25.51 -0.74 1.20
CA HIS A 20 24.48 -0.13 0.38
C HIS A 20 25.12 0.61 -0.80
N LEU A 21 24.78 0.22 -2.02
CA LEU A 21 25.22 0.90 -3.24
C LEU A 21 24.04 1.70 -3.81
N GLU A 22 24.22 3.01 -3.96
CA GLU A 22 23.19 3.91 -4.51
C GLU A 22 23.79 5.00 -5.38
N ASN A 23 23.28 5.09 -6.61
CA ASN A 23 23.64 6.14 -7.54
C ASN A 23 22.44 6.52 -8.41
N LEU A 24 22.50 7.72 -8.99
CA LEU A 24 21.51 8.24 -9.92
C LEU A 24 22.12 8.29 -11.32
N PHE A 25 21.37 7.76 -12.29
CA PHE A 25 21.77 7.75 -13.69
C PHE A 25 20.73 8.41 -14.58
N THR A 26 21.18 8.97 -15.70
CA THR A 26 20.30 9.47 -16.76
C THR A 26 20.33 8.49 -17.92
N VAL A 27 19.18 7.89 -18.21
CA VAL A 27 19.02 6.99 -19.37
C VAL A 27 18.93 7.83 -20.64
N PRO A 28 19.81 7.61 -21.64
CA PRO A 28 19.72 8.28 -22.93
C PRO A 28 18.38 8.02 -23.63
N ALA A 29 17.83 9.01 -24.32
CA ALA A 29 16.53 8.90 -24.99
C ALA A 29 16.47 7.82 -26.09
N THR A 30 17.63 7.36 -26.57
CA THR A 30 17.75 6.32 -27.59
C THR A 30 17.83 4.90 -27.01
N CYS A 31 17.85 4.74 -25.69
CA CYS A 31 17.88 3.42 -25.05
C CYS A 31 16.47 2.83 -25.01
N GLU A 32 16.30 1.67 -25.65
CA GLU A 32 15.04 0.92 -25.65
C GLU A 32 14.94 -0.06 -24.47
N GLU A 33 16.10 -0.48 -23.94
CA GLU A 33 16.20 -1.44 -22.84
C GLU A 33 17.27 -0.99 -21.84
N VAL A 34 16.99 -1.22 -20.55
CA VAL A 34 17.93 -1.00 -19.46
C VAL A 34 18.17 -2.33 -18.76
N GLN A 35 19.42 -2.77 -18.74
CA GLN A 35 19.84 -3.99 -18.04
C GLN A 35 20.73 -3.60 -16.87
N VAL A 36 20.48 -4.22 -15.70
CA VAL A 36 21.31 -4.05 -14.51
C VAL A 36 22.26 -5.24 -14.41
N TRP A 37 23.54 -4.94 -14.20
CA TRP A 37 24.61 -5.92 -14.03
C TRP A 37 25.17 -5.78 -12.62
N ALA A 38 25.37 -6.91 -11.95
CA ALA A 38 26.00 -6.98 -10.64
C ALA A 38 27.16 -7.98 -10.75
N GLU A 39 28.37 -7.49 -10.52
CA GLU A 39 29.60 -8.26 -10.74
C GLU A 39 30.59 -8.03 -9.59
N SER A 40 31.40 -9.04 -9.33
CA SER A 40 32.50 -8.94 -8.37
C SER A 40 33.71 -8.29 -9.04
N GLN A 41 34.51 -7.53 -8.28
CA GLN A 41 35.70 -6.85 -8.82
C GLN A 41 36.79 -7.83 -9.24
N ALA A 42 36.95 -8.95 -8.52
CA ALA A 42 37.86 -10.03 -8.89
C ALA A 42 37.16 -11.39 -8.99
N VAL A 43 37.68 -12.26 -9.87
CA VAL A 43 37.17 -13.63 -10.08
C VAL A 43 37.22 -14.50 -8.83
N SER A 44 38.11 -14.18 -7.87
CA SER A 44 38.24 -14.88 -6.59
C SER A 44 37.22 -14.45 -5.54
N ASP A 45 36.48 -13.37 -5.77
CA ASP A 45 35.60 -12.80 -4.75
C ASP A 45 34.31 -13.60 -4.64
N VAL A 46 33.84 -13.77 -3.40
CA VAL A 46 32.52 -14.35 -3.12
C VAL A 46 31.59 -13.22 -2.73
N THR A 47 30.77 -12.77 -3.67
CA THR A 47 29.82 -11.67 -3.45
C THR A 47 28.39 -12.18 -3.36
N TYR A 48 27.62 -11.65 -2.42
CA TYR A 48 26.18 -11.85 -2.32
C TYR A 48 25.48 -10.52 -2.58
N TRP A 49 24.37 -10.59 -3.30
CA TRP A 49 23.55 -9.43 -3.64
C TRP A 49 22.18 -9.59 -3.03
N ASP A 50 21.65 -8.51 -2.46
CA ASP A 50 20.31 -8.49 -1.93
C ASP A 50 19.61 -7.18 -2.29
N HIS A 51 18.32 -7.28 -2.62
CA HIS A 51 17.42 -6.16 -2.95
C HIS A 51 17.94 -5.13 -3.99
N ILE A 52 18.20 -5.56 -5.23
CA ILE A 52 18.51 -4.66 -6.35
C ILE A 52 17.24 -3.97 -6.85
N THR A 53 17.22 -2.63 -6.80
CA THR A 53 16.05 -1.82 -7.20
C THR A 53 16.44 -0.78 -8.24
N LEU A 54 15.74 -0.76 -9.37
CA LEU A 54 15.80 0.31 -10.35
C LEU A 54 14.51 1.12 -10.27
N TRP A 55 14.63 2.44 -10.06
CA TRP A 55 13.46 3.31 -9.87
C TRP A 55 13.59 4.64 -10.63
N PRO A 56 12.60 5.03 -11.45
CA PRO A 56 12.64 6.31 -12.16
C PRO A 56 12.44 7.49 -11.20
N THR A 57 13.23 8.56 -11.34
CA THR A 57 13.09 9.76 -10.47
C THR A 57 11.89 10.64 -10.78
N ARG A 58 11.33 10.50 -12.00
CA ARG A 58 10.19 11.27 -12.50
C ARG A 58 8.90 10.47 -12.58
N ASP A 59 8.95 9.15 -12.39
CA ASP A 59 7.74 8.34 -12.40
C ASP A 59 7.08 8.43 -11.03
N GLN A 60 5.80 8.73 -11.06
CA GLN A 60 5.02 9.12 -9.89
C GLN A 60 4.03 8.02 -9.52
N GLY A 61 3.67 7.12 -10.44
CA GLY A 61 2.66 6.08 -10.22
C GLY A 61 3.27 4.76 -9.78
N ILE A 62 3.01 4.34 -8.55
CA ILE A 62 3.36 3.00 -8.05
C ILE A 62 2.14 2.11 -8.20
N ASP A 63 2.24 1.12 -9.10
CA ASP A 63 1.30 0.00 -9.11
C ASP A 63 1.53 -0.84 -7.84
N LEU A 64 0.47 -1.01 -7.05
CA LEU A 64 0.54 -1.79 -5.84
C LEU A 64 0.63 -3.29 -6.15
N PRO A 65 1.32 -4.08 -5.30
CA PRO A 65 1.18 -5.53 -5.33
C PRO A 65 -0.31 -5.91 -5.27
N SER A 66 -0.71 -6.92 -6.03
CA SER A 66 -2.12 -7.32 -6.17
C SER A 66 -2.83 -7.71 -4.86
N PHE A 67 -2.07 -8.02 -3.81
CA PHE A 67 -2.62 -8.30 -2.48
C PHE A 67 -2.96 -7.04 -1.67
N LEU A 68 -2.54 -5.86 -2.12
CA LEU A 68 -2.91 -4.55 -1.59
C LEU A 68 -3.94 -3.94 -2.53
N GLU A 69 -5.12 -4.56 -2.55
CA GLU A 69 -6.23 -4.17 -3.40
C GLU A 69 -6.74 -2.77 -3.02
N PHE A 70 -6.75 -2.46 -1.72
CA PHE A 70 -7.31 -1.22 -1.22
C PHE A 70 -6.29 -0.30 -0.58
N VAL A 71 -6.52 1.00 -0.71
CA VAL A 71 -5.67 2.06 -0.11
C VAL A 71 -5.55 1.92 1.42
N TYR A 72 -6.58 1.38 2.09
CA TYR A 72 -6.55 1.15 3.54
C TYR A 72 -5.71 -0.05 3.97
N ASP A 73 -5.35 -0.94 3.05
CA ASP A 73 -4.40 -2.01 3.31
C ASP A 73 -3.00 -1.44 3.47
N VAL A 74 -2.70 -0.29 2.85
CA VAL A 74 -1.43 0.41 3.01
C VAL A 74 -1.38 1.17 4.34
N LYS A 75 -0.48 0.72 5.22
CA LYS A 75 -0.23 1.33 6.52
C LYS A 75 0.71 2.52 6.41
N SER A 76 1.84 2.35 5.74
CA SER A 76 2.86 3.40 5.63
C SER A 76 3.81 3.15 4.46
N LEU A 77 4.35 4.25 3.95
CA LEU A 77 5.51 4.25 3.06
C LEU A 77 6.69 4.81 3.83
N PHE A 78 7.86 4.21 3.72
CA PHE A 78 9.07 4.65 4.42
C PHE A 78 10.30 4.50 3.54
N TYR A 79 11.38 5.16 3.90
CA TYR A 79 12.68 4.97 3.28
C TYR A 79 13.73 4.74 4.37
N LEU A 80 14.83 4.10 3.98
CA LEU A 80 16.01 3.97 4.81
C LEU A 80 17.02 5.03 4.33
N PRO A 81 17.37 6.02 5.16
CA PRO A 81 18.43 6.97 4.80
C PRO A 81 19.74 6.22 4.54
N VAL A 82 20.50 6.69 3.55
CA VAL A 82 21.87 6.24 3.36
C VAL A 82 22.69 6.49 4.64
N GLY A 83 23.50 5.51 5.02
CA GLY A 83 24.46 5.66 6.11
C GLY A 83 25.67 6.51 5.70
N THR A 84 26.70 6.47 6.54
CA THR A 84 27.97 7.15 6.28
C THR A 84 28.62 6.58 5.02
N GLY A 85 29.12 7.48 4.16
CA GLY A 85 29.87 7.08 2.97
C GLY A 85 31.15 6.34 3.34
N LEU A 86 31.42 5.24 2.64
CA LEU A 86 32.63 4.45 2.82
C LEU A 86 33.80 5.16 2.13
N THR A 87 34.90 5.36 2.85
CA THR A 87 36.04 6.15 2.35
C THR A 87 37.19 5.21 1.95
N GLY A 88 37.50 5.17 0.67
CA GLY A 88 38.59 4.43 0.04
C GLY A 88 38.75 4.95 -1.39
N SER A 89 39.94 4.83 -2.00
CA SER A 89 40.20 5.51 -3.29
C SER A 89 39.34 5.00 -4.46
N THR A 90 38.61 3.90 -4.29
CA THR A 90 37.78 3.24 -5.30
C THR A 90 36.30 3.16 -4.93
N ASN A 91 35.90 3.50 -3.71
CA ASN A 91 34.53 3.29 -3.23
C ASN A 91 33.64 4.45 -3.68
N VAL A 92 32.93 4.25 -4.79
CA VAL A 92 32.02 5.24 -5.37
C VAL A 92 30.58 4.83 -5.07
N SER A 93 29.81 5.76 -4.51
CA SER A 93 28.38 5.54 -4.21
C SER A 93 28.11 4.38 -3.23
N ALA A 94 29.07 4.11 -2.34
CA ALA A 94 29.00 3.07 -1.33
C ALA A 94 28.81 3.63 0.08
N TYR A 95 27.85 3.07 0.82
CA TYR A 95 27.42 3.55 2.12
C TYR A 95 27.24 2.41 3.13
N ARG A 96 27.45 2.70 4.41
CA ARG A 96 27.17 1.76 5.49
C ARG A 96 25.68 1.46 5.60
N ILE A 97 25.34 0.20 5.83
CA ILE A 97 23.96 -0.23 6.11
C ILE A 97 23.60 0.02 7.59
N ASN A 98 22.31 0.14 7.88
CA ASN A 98 21.74 0.13 9.24
C ASN A 98 22.20 1.23 10.21
N GLU A 99 22.88 2.28 9.76
CA GLU A 99 23.25 3.41 10.63
C GLU A 99 22.07 4.36 10.92
N SER A 100 20.98 4.25 10.16
CA SER A 100 19.79 5.09 10.29
C SER A 100 18.52 4.28 10.53
N THR A 101 17.58 4.87 11.26
CA THR A 101 16.24 4.30 11.45
C THR A 101 15.35 4.58 10.24
N PRO A 102 14.37 3.69 9.95
CA PRO A 102 13.39 3.93 8.90
C PRO A 102 12.67 5.27 9.09
N GLN A 103 12.66 6.09 8.05
CA GLN A 103 12.02 7.39 8.04
C GLN A 103 10.69 7.31 7.30
N LEU A 104 9.62 7.80 7.92
CA LEU A 104 8.30 7.84 7.30
C LEU A 104 8.35 8.77 6.09
N TYR A 105 7.88 8.28 4.95
CA TYR A 105 7.65 9.13 3.80
C TYR A 105 6.26 9.77 3.94
N ALA A 106 6.21 11.06 4.26
CA ALA A 106 4.95 11.77 4.51
C ALA A 106 4.33 12.40 3.24
N HIS A 107 5.11 12.53 2.16
CA HIS A 107 4.74 13.27 0.95
C HIS A 107 4.12 12.41 -0.15
N TYR A 108 3.50 11.27 0.20
CA TYR A 108 2.76 10.49 -0.79
C TYR A 108 1.32 11.01 -0.89
N GLN A 109 0.81 11.08 -2.11
CA GLN A 109 -0.61 11.27 -2.37
C GLN A 109 -1.24 9.90 -2.68
N ARG A 110 -2.46 9.70 -2.19
CA ARG A 110 -3.26 8.50 -2.45
C ARG A 110 -4.31 8.90 -3.47
N GLU A 111 -4.14 8.50 -4.72
CA GLU A 111 -5.19 8.66 -5.72
C GLU A 111 -6.15 7.48 -5.64
N ARG A 112 -7.43 7.79 -5.50
CA ARG A 112 -8.51 6.82 -5.38
C ARG A 112 -9.04 6.54 -6.78
N ASP A 113 -8.65 5.41 -7.38
CA ASP A 113 -9.43 4.89 -8.51
C ASP A 113 -10.64 4.13 -7.95
N ASP A 114 -11.72 4.87 -7.73
CA ASP A 114 -12.97 4.36 -7.17
C ASP A 114 -13.76 3.45 -8.10
N THR A 115 -13.25 3.20 -9.30
CA THR A 115 -13.97 2.45 -10.32
C THR A 115 -13.93 0.94 -10.10
N GLY A 116 -13.15 0.43 -9.13
CA GLY A 116 -13.18 -0.95 -8.65
C GLY A 116 -12.68 -2.01 -9.64
N VAL A 117 -12.09 -1.58 -10.77
CA VAL A 117 -11.58 -2.49 -11.82
C VAL A 117 -10.05 -2.54 -11.85
N VAL A 118 -9.35 -1.56 -11.26
CA VAL A 118 -7.87 -1.46 -11.29
C VAL A 118 -7.32 -1.31 -9.87
N SER A 119 -6.15 -1.90 -9.62
CA SER A 119 -5.43 -1.78 -8.34
C SER A 119 -5.16 -0.31 -8.00
N ALA A 120 -5.31 0.05 -6.73
CA ALA A 120 -5.00 1.40 -6.26
C ALA A 120 -3.55 1.78 -6.61
N ARG A 121 -3.35 3.03 -7.06
CA ARG A 121 -2.03 3.58 -7.37
C ARG A 121 -1.60 4.57 -6.30
N PHE A 122 -0.32 4.52 -5.92
CA PHE A 122 0.27 5.58 -5.11
C PHE A 122 0.91 6.61 -6.02
N TYR A 123 0.67 7.87 -5.69
CA TYR A 123 1.36 8.97 -6.34
C TYR A 123 2.45 9.51 -5.42
N VAL A 124 3.69 9.47 -5.88
CA VAL A 124 4.83 10.07 -5.18
C VAL A 124 5.31 11.27 -6.00
N GLU A 125 4.91 12.47 -5.58
CA GLU A 125 5.22 13.71 -6.29
C GLU A 125 6.71 14.04 -6.18
N GLY A 126 7.50 13.51 -7.10
CA GLY A 126 8.95 13.70 -7.12
C GLY A 126 9.65 12.94 -6.00
N ARG A 127 10.68 12.18 -6.35
CA ARG A 127 11.46 11.38 -5.40
C ARG A 127 12.24 12.28 -4.43
N LYS A 128 11.68 12.59 -3.27
CA LYS A 128 12.35 13.32 -2.19
C LYS A 128 12.13 12.61 -0.85
N PRO A 129 12.99 11.64 -0.48
CA PRO A 129 14.40 11.51 -0.89
C PRO A 129 14.69 10.47 -1.98
N SER A 130 15.91 10.51 -2.53
CA SER A 130 16.43 9.63 -3.60
C SER A 130 16.64 8.18 -3.19
N ASN A 131 16.29 7.77 -1.98
CA ASN A 131 16.47 6.41 -1.50
C ASN A 131 15.39 5.46 -2.02
N ALA A 132 15.60 4.16 -1.85
CA ALA A 132 14.57 3.15 -2.10
C ALA A 132 13.37 3.36 -1.16
N LEU A 133 12.16 3.28 -1.72
CA LEU A 133 10.92 3.38 -0.98
C LEU A 133 10.39 1.99 -0.64
N TRP A 134 9.94 1.83 0.59
CA TRP A 134 9.43 0.60 1.15
C TRP A 134 7.99 0.75 1.56
N LEU A 135 7.16 -0.18 1.11
CA LEU A 135 5.72 -0.19 1.39
C LEU A 135 5.39 -1.18 2.49
N LYS A 136 4.71 -0.70 3.53
CA LYS A 136 4.14 -1.53 4.58
C LYS A 136 2.64 -1.63 4.39
N GLY A 137 2.16 -2.83 4.10
CA GLY A 137 0.74 -3.13 3.93
C GLY A 137 0.23 -4.25 4.83
N ARG A 138 -1.10 -4.39 4.90
CA ARG A 138 -1.80 -5.53 5.47
C ARG A 138 -1.94 -6.58 4.38
N LYS A 139 -1.33 -7.74 4.59
CA LYS A 139 -1.60 -8.91 3.77
C LYS A 139 -2.71 -9.72 4.47
N PRO A 140 -3.84 -10.01 3.81
CA PRO A 140 -4.84 -10.89 4.39
C PRO A 140 -4.24 -12.28 4.64
N TYR A 141 -4.59 -12.91 5.75
CA TYR A 141 -4.11 -14.27 6.02
C TYR A 141 -4.66 -15.20 4.94
N PRO A 142 -3.83 -16.12 4.37
CA PRO A 142 -4.27 -17.05 3.35
C PRO A 142 -5.51 -17.88 3.74
N ALA A 143 -5.67 -18.17 5.04
CA ALA A 143 -6.83 -18.87 5.57
C ALA A 143 -8.16 -18.13 5.36
N PHE A 144 -8.13 -16.80 5.25
CA PHE A 144 -9.29 -15.96 4.93
C PHE A 144 -9.28 -15.47 3.46
N ALA A 145 -8.16 -15.63 2.75
CA ALA A 145 -8.00 -15.26 1.34
C ALA A 145 -8.20 -16.45 0.37
N GLY A 146 -8.22 -17.70 0.88
CA GLY A 146 -8.49 -18.94 0.14
C GLY A 146 -9.98 -19.25 -0.06
N ALA A 147 -10.82 -18.30 0.30
CA ALA A 147 -12.15 -18.17 -0.23
C ALA A 147 -12.06 -18.13 -1.78
N THR A 148 -12.48 -19.21 -2.44
CA THR A 148 -12.70 -19.27 -3.90
C THR A 148 -13.48 -18.03 -4.37
N ASP A 149 -13.52 -17.68 -5.66
CA ASP A 149 -14.27 -16.51 -6.16
C ASP A 149 -15.77 -16.46 -5.72
N ALA A 150 -16.30 -17.54 -5.14
CA ALA A 150 -17.62 -17.63 -4.50
C ALA A 150 -17.67 -17.18 -3.01
N LEU A 151 -16.53 -16.99 -2.35
CA LEU A 151 -16.35 -16.53 -0.97
C LEU A 151 -15.49 -15.26 -0.88
N LYS A 152 -14.84 -14.83 -1.98
CA LYS A 152 -14.53 -13.39 -2.13
C LYS A 152 -15.83 -12.66 -1.82
N ASP A 153 -15.74 -11.60 -1.04
CA ASP A 153 -16.88 -10.75 -0.76
C ASP A 153 -17.33 -10.10 -2.08
N ALA A 154 -18.07 -10.88 -2.88
CA ALA A 154 -18.69 -10.49 -4.15
C ALA A 154 -19.92 -9.64 -3.87
N ASP A 155 -20.22 -9.38 -2.59
CA ASP A 155 -21.25 -8.49 -2.16
C ASP A 155 -20.80 -7.06 -2.46
N THR A 156 -21.13 -6.60 -3.66
CA THR A 156 -20.96 -5.19 -4.08
C THR A 156 -21.85 -4.22 -3.29
N THR A 157 -22.55 -4.71 -2.27
CA THR A 157 -23.37 -3.93 -1.35
C THR A 157 -22.45 -3.09 -0.45
N GLN A 158 -22.05 -1.93 -0.96
CA GLN A 158 -21.29 -0.95 -0.19
C GLN A 158 -22.18 -0.40 0.94
N ALA A 159 -22.02 -0.95 2.15
CA ALA A 159 -22.62 -0.39 3.33
C ALA A 159 -21.84 0.87 3.75
N HIS A 160 -22.54 1.97 3.99
CA HIS A 160 -21.90 3.20 4.43
C HIS A 160 -21.20 2.98 5.78
N LYS A 161 -19.89 3.26 5.86
CA LYS A 161 -19.07 3.00 7.07
C LYS A 161 -19.72 3.49 8.36
N ASN A 162 -20.27 4.71 8.36
CA ASN A 162 -20.88 5.28 9.57
C ASN A 162 -22.16 4.54 9.96
N VAL A 163 -22.89 3.97 8.99
CA VAL A 163 -24.09 3.16 9.27
C VAL A 163 -23.67 1.86 9.94
N VAL A 164 -22.65 1.17 9.41
CA VAL A 164 -22.15 -0.09 10.00
C VAL A 164 -21.62 0.16 11.41
N VAL A 165 -20.72 1.12 11.59
CA VAL A 165 -20.09 1.41 12.88
C VAL A 165 -21.11 1.81 13.94
N ASN A 166 -22.02 2.74 13.62
CA ASN A 166 -22.98 3.24 14.60
C ASN A 166 -24.07 2.19 14.91
N MET A 167 -24.50 1.38 13.93
CA MET A 167 -25.47 0.31 14.17
C MET A 167 -24.85 -0.80 15.04
N THR A 168 -23.62 -1.22 14.74
CA THR A 168 -22.92 -2.22 15.57
C THR A 168 -22.69 -1.71 16.98
N ALA A 169 -22.25 -0.45 17.14
CA ALA A 169 -22.08 0.15 18.46
C ALA A 169 -23.40 0.23 19.23
N ALA A 170 -24.51 0.59 18.57
CA ALA A 170 -25.83 0.61 19.20
C ALA A 170 -26.27 -0.80 19.66
N SER A 171 -26.07 -1.83 18.83
CA SER A 171 -26.36 -3.21 19.21
C SER A 171 -25.57 -3.66 20.43
N ILE A 172 -24.26 -3.38 20.48
CA ILE A 172 -23.42 -3.71 21.64
C ILE A 172 -23.91 -2.98 22.90
N LEU A 173 -24.32 -1.71 22.79
CA LEU A 173 -24.83 -0.95 23.91
C LEU A 173 -26.17 -1.49 24.43
N ASP A 174 -27.04 -1.98 23.55
CA ASP A 174 -28.29 -2.63 23.94
C ASP A 174 -28.04 -3.96 24.66
N ASP A 175 -27.10 -4.76 24.18
CA ASP A 175 -26.69 -6.01 24.84
C ASP A 175 -26.11 -5.71 26.23
N LEU A 176 -25.23 -4.72 26.35
CA LEU A 176 -24.69 -4.27 27.64
C LEU A 176 -25.76 -3.69 28.57
N ALA A 177 -26.81 -3.07 28.01
CA ALA A 177 -27.93 -2.58 28.80
C ALA A 177 -28.79 -3.73 29.34
N LEU A 178 -28.94 -4.80 28.56
CA LEU A 178 -29.62 -6.03 28.99
C LEU A 178 -28.84 -6.67 30.15
N ASP A 179 -27.53 -6.85 30.01
CA ASP A 179 -26.65 -7.34 31.08
C ASP A 179 -26.74 -6.45 32.35
N ALA A 180 -26.76 -5.13 32.18
CA ALA A 180 -26.92 -4.19 33.29
C ALA A 180 -28.29 -4.29 33.97
N THR A 181 -29.33 -4.66 33.22
CA THR A 181 -30.68 -4.91 33.76
C THR A 181 -30.71 -6.20 34.57
N GLU A 182 -30.10 -7.27 34.05
CA GLU A 182 -29.95 -8.55 34.76
C GLU A 182 -29.10 -8.41 36.03
N ALA A 183 -28.09 -7.54 36.01
CA ALA A 183 -27.25 -7.22 37.17
C ALA A 183 -27.87 -6.18 38.13
N GLU A 184 -29.16 -5.87 37.99
CA GLU A 184 -29.90 -4.93 38.85
C GLU A 184 -29.30 -3.51 38.91
N LYS A 185 -28.71 -3.02 37.80
CA LYS A 185 -28.13 -1.66 37.65
C LYS A 185 -28.99 -0.78 36.73
N PRO A 186 -30.19 -0.34 37.15
CA PRO A 186 -31.17 0.31 36.28
C PRO A 186 -30.76 1.70 35.77
N ALA A 187 -29.87 2.40 36.48
CA ALA A 187 -29.35 3.70 36.03
C ALA A 187 -28.34 3.54 34.88
N LEU A 188 -27.50 2.49 34.95
CA LEU A 188 -26.55 2.17 33.89
C LEU A 188 -27.27 1.65 32.65
N ALA A 189 -28.24 0.74 32.82
CA ALA A 189 -29.05 0.22 31.72
C ALA A 189 -29.74 1.35 30.92
N ARG A 190 -30.35 2.33 31.63
CA ARG A 190 -30.95 3.50 30.97
C ARG A 190 -29.95 4.34 30.19
N GLY A 191 -28.79 4.65 30.78
CA GLY A 191 -27.77 5.45 30.09
C GLY A 191 -27.23 4.78 28.82
N LEU A 192 -27.10 3.45 28.84
CA LEU A 192 -26.66 2.66 27.69
C LEU A 192 -27.74 2.63 26.59
N GLN A 193 -29.02 2.42 26.95
CA GLN A 193 -30.15 2.46 26.01
C GLN A 193 -30.33 3.84 25.36
N GLU A 194 -30.24 4.92 26.14
CA GLU A 194 -30.31 6.28 25.62
C GLU A 194 -29.18 6.54 24.61
N ARG A 195 -27.97 6.04 24.90
CA ARG A 195 -26.84 6.16 23.97
C ARG A 195 -27.03 5.35 22.70
N ALA A 196 -27.57 4.14 22.79
CA ALA A 196 -27.90 3.30 21.63
C ALA A 196 -28.95 3.98 20.74
N LEU A 197 -29.99 4.57 21.34
CA LEU A 197 -31.03 5.33 20.64
C LEU A 197 -30.47 6.54 19.90
N LEU A 198 -29.58 7.32 20.52
CA LEU A 198 -28.94 8.46 19.86
C LEU A 198 -28.15 8.05 18.62
N LEU A 199 -27.36 6.98 18.72
CA LEU A 199 -26.59 6.47 17.57
C LEU A 199 -27.50 6.02 16.42
N ARG A 200 -28.62 5.36 16.73
CA ARG A 200 -29.61 4.95 15.71
C ARG A 200 -30.31 6.17 15.08
N HIS A 201 -30.59 7.21 15.86
CA HIS A 201 -31.19 8.43 15.33
C HIS A 201 -30.23 9.18 14.39
N GLU A 202 -28.95 9.28 14.74
CA GLU A 202 -27.91 9.86 13.87
C GLU A 202 -27.83 9.12 12.52
N ILE A 203 -27.95 7.79 12.53
CA ILE A 203 -27.98 6.97 11.33
C ILE A 203 -29.21 7.23 10.48
N GLN A 204 -30.40 7.37 11.08
CA GLN A 204 -31.62 7.67 10.31
C GLN A 204 -31.48 8.98 9.52
N HIS A 205 -30.83 9.99 10.10
CA HIS A 205 -30.55 11.25 9.40
C HIS A 205 -29.57 11.05 8.23
N ILE A 206 -28.56 10.18 8.40
CA ILE A 206 -27.64 9.82 7.32
C ILE A 206 -28.41 9.10 6.22
N LEU A 207 -29.15 8.04 6.54
CA LEU A 207 -29.92 7.23 5.58
C LEU A 207 -30.96 8.04 4.81
N ALA A 208 -31.65 8.99 5.46
CA ALA A 208 -32.62 9.87 4.82
C ALA A 208 -31.99 10.82 3.77
N ASN A 209 -30.70 11.12 3.92
CA ASN A 209 -29.93 11.99 3.03
C ASN A 209 -29.05 11.22 2.04
N MET A 210 -29.02 9.89 2.11
CA MET A 210 -28.32 9.07 1.13
C MET A 210 -29.19 8.93 -0.12
N THR A 211 -28.68 9.40 -1.27
CA THR A 211 -29.28 9.09 -2.57
C THR A 211 -29.28 7.57 -2.72
N PRO A 212 -30.43 6.92 -2.98
CA PRO A 212 -30.47 5.48 -3.17
C PRO A 212 -29.50 5.10 -4.30
N PRO A 213 -28.72 4.02 -4.15
CA PRO A 213 -27.81 3.59 -5.19
C PRO A 213 -28.61 3.37 -6.47
N VAL A 214 -28.20 4.03 -7.56
CA VAL A 214 -28.82 3.83 -8.88
C VAL A 214 -28.75 2.33 -9.16
N PRO A 215 -29.88 1.62 -9.33
CA PRO A 215 -29.83 0.23 -9.69
C PRO A 215 -29.08 0.14 -11.02
N LYS A 216 -27.88 -0.47 -10.99
CA LYS A 216 -27.12 -0.73 -12.22
C LYS A 216 -28.00 -1.60 -13.11
N LYS A 217 -28.59 -1.00 -14.15
CA LYS A 217 -29.10 -1.79 -15.28
C LYS A 217 -27.89 -2.49 -15.87
N ILE A 218 -27.79 -3.80 -15.64
CA ILE A 218 -26.82 -4.64 -16.32
C ILE A 218 -27.27 -4.70 -17.79
N THR A 219 -26.83 -3.75 -18.61
CA THR A 219 -26.83 -3.90 -20.05
C THR A 219 -25.65 -4.81 -20.39
N THR A 220 -25.91 -6.11 -20.52
CA THR A 220 -24.98 -7.00 -21.20
C THR A 220 -24.88 -6.55 -22.67
N PRO A 221 -23.68 -6.32 -23.23
CA PRO A 221 -23.54 -5.85 -24.61
C PRO A 221 -23.74 -6.97 -25.65
N PHE A 222 -24.36 -8.10 -25.29
CA PHE A 222 -24.52 -9.25 -26.18
C PHE A 222 -25.96 -9.75 -26.25
N THR A 223 -26.82 -9.03 -26.97
CA THR A 223 -27.90 -9.67 -27.70
C THR A 223 -27.30 -10.33 -28.96
N ARG A 224 -26.91 -11.60 -28.86
CA ARG A 224 -26.79 -12.44 -30.05
C ARG A 224 -28.17 -12.44 -30.73
N LYS A 225 -28.28 -11.81 -31.91
CA LYS A 225 -29.36 -12.14 -32.85
C LYS A 225 -29.25 -13.63 -33.13
N ARG A 226 -30.27 -14.40 -32.76
CA ARG A 226 -30.50 -15.73 -33.34
C ARG A 226 -30.75 -15.50 -34.83
N VAL A 227 -29.90 -16.11 -35.67
CA VAL A 227 -30.28 -16.51 -37.02
C VAL A 227 -31.20 -17.72 -36.88
#